data_AF-A0A2V9NMZ8-F1
#
_entry.id   AF-A0A2V9NMZ8-F1
#
_cell.length_a   1.000
_cell.length_b   1.000
_cell.length_c   1.000
_cell.angle_alpha   90.00
_cell.angle_beta   90.00
_cell.angle_gamma   90.00
#
_symmetry.space_group_name_H-M   'P 1'
#
loop_
_entity.id
_entity.type
_entity.pdbx_description
1 polymer ?
#
loop_
_entity_poly.entity_id
_entity_poly.type
_entity_poly.pdbx_seq_one_letter_code
_entity_poly.pdbx_strand_id
1 'polypeptide(L)'
;MRWILGFCLTFAVLAAATSLSQQRARSAPEILRISPTSGPEGTRVEIAGIDLEGVSAVFLGTVSAQFRAVSSRHLIAIVPHKSTTAAISVLSPAGRAVSPFAFAVMNDPRIPDEVSYKASYVNSAPKPENFTSARLWGIAIVDTRFPQFRSAQVQVAWTRLSCMVDGHEVVLNDDSNRLRGGLYLREPWFGGHDYHENMPVTLDLQNQAVVLLVGERADRVWHFWSPSIRASLPLGRLAGCTAKARVKIGPGALLQMGFDYWRSASEPYGRGGNNHEAGASDWFFSSDGWQEAIFSDIGGLRF
;
A
#
# COMPACT_ATOMS: atom_id res chain seq x y z
N MET A 1 34.72 87.83 -36.11
CA MET A 1 33.52 87.98 -36.97
C MET A 1 32.83 86.64 -37.04
N ARG A 2 31.50 86.64 -36.84
CA ARG A 2 30.52 85.56 -37.06
C ARG A 2 30.37 84.44 -36.00
N TRP A 3 29.21 84.50 -35.37
CA TRP A 3 28.46 83.47 -34.65
C TRP A 3 27.96 82.37 -35.59
N ILE A 4 27.84 81.11 -35.12
CA ILE A 4 26.69 80.21 -35.36
C ILE A 4 26.55 79.25 -34.15
N LEU A 5 25.37 79.25 -33.51
CA LEU A 5 24.91 78.25 -32.55
C LEU A 5 24.66 76.91 -33.26
N GLY A 6 25.12 75.80 -32.66
CA GLY A 6 24.72 74.45 -33.04
C GLY A 6 24.25 73.66 -31.82
N PHE A 7 22.93 73.54 -31.68
CA PHE A 7 22.26 72.74 -30.66
C PHE A 7 22.53 71.25 -30.94
N CYS A 8 23.31 70.57 -30.09
CA CYS A 8 23.57 69.14 -30.22
C CYS A 8 22.58 68.38 -29.32
N LEU A 9 21.51 67.83 -29.91
CA LEU A 9 20.59 66.93 -29.21
C LEU A 9 21.34 65.63 -28.86
N THR A 10 21.55 65.40 -27.56
CA THR A 10 22.00 64.10 -27.05
C THR A 10 20.85 63.11 -27.13
N PHE A 11 20.92 62.16 -28.06
CA PHE A 11 20.10 60.95 -28.03
C PHE A 11 20.60 60.03 -26.91
N ALA A 12 19.88 59.97 -25.80
CA ALA A 12 20.08 58.94 -24.80
C ALA A 12 19.52 57.61 -25.35
N VAL A 13 20.42 56.73 -25.80
CA VAL A 13 20.06 55.35 -26.11
C VAL A 13 19.80 54.63 -24.78
N LEU A 14 18.53 54.43 -24.43
CA LEU A 14 18.19 53.48 -23.37
C LEU A 14 18.53 52.07 -23.88
N ALA A 15 19.67 51.54 -23.43
CA ALA A 15 19.92 50.11 -23.51
C ALA A 15 18.99 49.43 -22.50
N ALA A 16 17.92 48.81 -22.98
CA ALA A 16 17.12 47.89 -22.18
C ALA A 16 18.01 46.69 -21.83
N ALA A 17 18.51 46.62 -20.60
CA ALA A 17 19.15 45.42 -20.09
C ALA A 17 18.08 44.33 -19.97
N THR A 18 18.02 43.43 -20.95
CA THR A 18 17.28 42.19 -20.83
C THR A 18 17.96 41.35 -19.76
N SER A 19 17.36 41.31 -18.57
CA SER A 19 17.74 40.33 -17.55
C SER A 19 17.39 38.94 -18.11
N LEU A 20 18.38 38.23 -18.64
CA LEU A 20 18.27 36.80 -18.83
C LEU A 20 18.15 36.19 -17.43
N SER A 21 16.94 35.82 -17.05
CA SER A 21 16.71 34.85 -15.98
C SER A 21 17.62 33.68 -16.29
N GLN A 22 18.65 33.47 -15.48
CA GLN A 22 19.52 32.31 -15.57
C GLN A 22 18.68 31.09 -15.16
N GLN A 23 17.92 30.57 -16.10
CA GLN A 23 17.17 29.35 -15.96
C GLN A 23 18.22 28.25 -15.82
N ARG A 24 18.45 27.79 -14.59
CA ARG A 24 19.39 26.72 -14.28
C ARG A 24 19.09 25.57 -15.24
N ALA A 25 20.02 25.27 -16.14
CA ALA A 25 19.89 24.13 -17.03
C ALA A 25 19.68 22.90 -16.14
N ARG A 26 18.52 22.23 -16.27
CA ARG A 26 18.27 21.00 -15.53
C ARG A 26 19.19 19.94 -16.12
N SER A 27 20.08 19.39 -15.30
CA SER A 27 20.87 18.24 -15.68
C SER A 27 20.01 16.98 -15.67
N ALA A 28 20.42 15.97 -16.44
CA ALA A 28 19.82 14.65 -16.36
C ALA A 28 19.94 14.11 -14.93
N PRO A 29 18.93 13.36 -14.45
CA PRO A 29 18.99 12.79 -13.11
C PRO A 29 20.14 11.77 -13.02
N GLU A 30 20.62 11.54 -11.80
CA GLU A 30 21.59 10.49 -11.49
C GLU A 30 21.06 9.63 -10.33
N ILE A 31 21.18 8.30 -10.45
CA ILE A 31 20.87 7.36 -9.36
C ILE A 31 22.19 6.92 -8.75
N LEU A 32 22.43 7.30 -7.49
CA LEU A 32 23.64 6.94 -6.75
C LEU A 32 23.46 5.62 -6.00
N ARG A 33 22.28 5.42 -5.39
CA ARG A 33 21.95 4.20 -4.65
C ARG A 33 20.46 3.94 -4.63
N ILE A 34 20.13 2.66 -4.52
CA ILE A 34 18.77 2.16 -4.23
C ILE A 34 18.83 1.32 -2.96
N SER A 35 17.80 1.38 -2.12
CA SER A 35 17.72 0.58 -0.90
C SER A 35 16.26 0.27 -0.55
N PRO A 36 15.88 -1.00 -0.33
CA PRO A 36 16.71 -2.20 -0.49
C PRO A 36 17.02 -2.48 -1.97
N THR A 37 17.94 -3.42 -2.24
CA THR A 37 18.29 -3.88 -3.60
C THR A 37 17.51 -5.13 -4.03
N SER A 38 16.68 -5.68 -3.14
CA SER A 38 15.85 -6.86 -3.39
C SER A 38 14.61 -6.84 -2.52
N GLY A 39 13.56 -7.51 -2.98
CA GLY A 39 12.30 -7.65 -2.26
C GLY A 39 11.18 -8.12 -3.18
N PRO A 40 10.02 -8.50 -2.62
CA PRO A 40 8.83 -8.83 -3.39
C PRO A 40 8.23 -7.61 -4.11
N GLU A 41 7.24 -7.86 -4.95
CA GLU A 41 6.36 -6.80 -5.45
C GLU A 41 5.69 -6.05 -4.29
N GLY A 42 5.56 -4.72 -4.41
CA GLY A 42 5.08 -3.85 -3.35
C GLY A 42 6.20 -3.30 -2.44
N THR A 43 7.43 -3.83 -2.51
CA THR A 43 8.56 -3.28 -1.74
C THR A 43 8.78 -1.81 -2.06
N ARG A 44 8.98 -1.01 -1.01
CA ARG A 44 9.40 0.38 -1.15
C ARG A 44 10.91 0.46 -1.33
N VAL A 45 11.32 1.15 -2.39
CA VAL A 45 12.72 1.43 -2.68
C VAL A 45 12.99 2.92 -2.48
N GLU A 46 13.90 3.24 -1.56
CA GLU A 46 14.49 4.56 -1.42
C GLU A 46 15.59 4.74 -2.46
N ILE A 47 15.44 5.77 -3.29
CA ILE A 47 16.34 6.11 -4.39
C ILE A 47 17.02 7.43 -4.03
N ALA A 48 18.31 7.38 -3.73
CA ALA A 48 19.11 8.57 -3.50
C ALA A 48 19.94 8.89 -4.74
N GLY A 49 20.01 10.18 -5.07
CA GLY A 49 20.54 10.62 -6.35
C GLY A 49 20.78 12.12 -6.44
N ILE A 50 20.87 12.61 -7.66
CA ILE A 50 21.05 14.01 -8.01
C ILE A 50 19.97 14.40 -9.03
N ASP A 51 19.48 15.64 -8.94
CA ASP A 51 18.49 16.22 -9.84
C ASP A 51 17.22 15.36 -10.04
N LEU A 52 16.77 14.74 -8.94
CA LEU A 52 15.53 13.94 -8.86
C LEU A 52 14.25 14.78 -8.72
N GLU A 53 14.36 16.11 -8.77
CA GLU A 53 13.21 17.01 -8.77
C GLU A 53 12.64 17.12 -10.20
N GLY A 54 11.31 17.01 -10.34
CA GLY A 54 10.67 17.02 -11.65
C GLY A 54 10.79 15.71 -12.43
N VAL A 55 11.13 14.61 -11.75
CA VAL A 55 10.95 13.25 -12.27
C VAL A 55 9.50 13.05 -12.69
N SER A 56 9.31 12.57 -13.92
CA SER A 56 8.00 12.34 -14.52
C SER A 56 7.59 10.87 -14.52
N ALA A 57 8.54 9.94 -14.46
CA ALA A 57 8.26 8.51 -14.41
C ALA A 57 9.40 7.71 -13.76
N VAL A 58 9.03 6.60 -13.14
CA VAL A 58 9.95 5.58 -12.63
C VAL A 58 9.51 4.23 -13.16
N PHE A 59 10.47 3.39 -13.57
CA PHE A 59 10.21 2.05 -14.08
C PHE A 59 11.11 1.03 -13.39
N LEU A 60 10.59 -0.19 -13.20
CA LEU A 60 11.39 -1.39 -12.99
C LEU A 60 11.37 -2.19 -14.29
N GLY A 61 12.50 -2.21 -15.00
CA GLY A 61 12.54 -2.73 -16.37
C GLY A 61 11.59 -1.93 -17.28
N THR A 62 10.51 -2.55 -17.74
CA THR A 62 9.48 -1.94 -18.58
C THR A 62 8.19 -1.60 -17.83
N VAL A 63 8.07 -1.99 -16.56
CA VAL A 63 6.83 -1.82 -15.77
C VAL A 63 6.88 -0.49 -15.02
N SER A 64 5.81 0.31 -15.16
CA SER A 64 5.69 1.61 -14.50
C SER A 64 5.52 1.44 -12.99
N ALA A 65 6.35 2.13 -12.21
CA ALA A 65 6.31 2.15 -10.76
C ALA A 65 5.58 3.39 -10.25
N GLN A 66 4.77 3.22 -9.20
CA GLN A 66 4.32 4.38 -8.43
C GLN A 66 5.53 4.98 -7.71
N PHE A 67 5.60 6.31 -7.67
CA PHE A 67 6.71 7.00 -7.03
C PHE A 67 6.30 8.34 -6.44
N ARG A 68 7.13 8.84 -5.53
CA ARG A 68 7.03 10.18 -4.95
C ARG A 68 8.41 10.80 -4.87
N ALA A 69 8.62 11.91 -5.57
CA ALA A 69 9.79 12.74 -5.36
C ALA A 69 9.68 13.43 -3.99
N VAL A 70 10.68 13.23 -3.12
CA VAL A 70 10.73 13.81 -1.78
C VAL A 70 11.59 15.07 -1.79
N SER A 71 12.69 15.06 -2.53
CA SER A 71 13.56 16.21 -2.77
C SER A 71 14.36 16.01 -4.07
N SER A 72 15.15 16.99 -4.47
CA SER A 72 16.09 16.86 -5.59
C SER A 72 17.15 15.77 -5.42
N ARG A 73 17.28 15.18 -4.22
CA ARG A 73 18.24 14.10 -3.92
C ARG A 73 17.61 12.81 -3.43
N HIS A 74 16.29 12.77 -3.34
CA HIS A 74 15.58 11.64 -2.74
C HIS A 74 14.23 11.39 -3.39
N LEU A 75 14.01 10.15 -3.80
CA LEU A 75 12.79 9.67 -4.42
C LEU A 75 12.42 8.32 -3.83
N ILE A 76 11.13 8.12 -3.63
CA ILE A 76 10.56 6.84 -3.20
C ILE A 76 9.90 6.19 -4.41
N ALA A 77 10.17 4.92 -4.68
CA ALA A 77 9.44 4.12 -5.66
C ALA A 77 8.87 2.85 -5.02
N ILE A 78 7.76 2.34 -5.54
CA ILE A 78 7.16 1.06 -5.14
C ILE A 78 7.39 0.05 -6.26
N VAL A 79 7.93 -1.13 -5.93
CA VAL A 79 8.10 -2.23 -6.88
C VAL A 79 6.74 -2.61 -7.45
N PRO A 80 6.52 -2.45 -8.77
CA PRO A 80 5.19 -2.65 -9.33
C PRO A 80 4.81 -4.12 -9.41
N HIS A 81 3.50 -4.38 -9.46
CA HIS A 81 2.97 -5.72 -9.67
C HIS A 81 3.36 -6.28 -11.06
N LYS A 82 3.53 -7.60 -11.17
CA LYS A 82 4.00 -8.32 -12.37
C LYS A 82 5.36 -7.84 -12.87
N SER A 83 6.26 -7.59 -11.92
CA SER A 83 7.64 -7.18 -12.22
C SER A 83 8.58 -8.37 -12.24
N THR A 84 9.65 -8.23 -13.00
CA THR A 84 10.79 -9.16 -12.98
C THR A 84 12.06 -8.41 -12.56
N THR A 85 13.08 -9.14 -12.13
CA THR A 85 14.39 -8.57 -11.77
C THR A 85 14.94 -7.72 -12.91
N ALA A 86 15.12 -6.43 -12.64
CA ALA A 86 15.55 -5.46 -13.64
C ALA A 86 16.16 -4.21 -12.97
N ALA A 87 16.85 -3.38 -13.76
CA ALA A 87 17.30 -2.07 -13.29
C ALA A 87 16.12 -1.10 -13.11
N ILE A 88 16.24 -0.21 -12.14
CA ILE A 88 15.31 0.89 -11.94
C ILE A 88 15.73 2.04 -12.86
N SER A 89 14.77 2.60 -13.59
CA SER A 89 14.97 3.77 -14.44
C SER A 89 14.16 4.95 -13.94
N VAL A 90 14.76 6.12 -13.91
CA VAL A 90 14.13 7.40 -13.55
C VAL A 90 14.17 8.31 -14.78
N LEU A 91 13.02 8.87 -15.17
CA LEU A 91 12.92 9.79 -16.30
C LEU A 91 12.55 11.20 -15.81
N SER A 92 13.19 12.19 -16.38
CA SER A 92 12.80 13.59 -16.29
C SER A 92 12.83 14.24 -17.68
N PRO A 93 12.29 15.45 -17.86
CA PRO A 93 12.45 16.19 -19.11
C PRO A 93 13.92 16.44 -19.50
N ALA A 94 14.84 16.39 -18.55
CA ALA A 94 16.27 16.62 -18.78
C ALA A 94 17.05 15.34 -19.15
N GLY A 95 16.46 14.15 -19.00
CA GLY A 95 17.10 12.89 -19.38
C GLY A 95 16.64 11.69 -18.57
N ARG A 96 17.42 10.60 -18.66
CA ARG A 96 17.15 9.32 -17.99
C ARG A 96 18.33 8.92 -17.13
N ALA A 97 18.04 8.45 -15.92
CA ALA A 97 18.97 7.73 -15.05
C ALA A 97 18.60 6.24 -14.99
N VAL A 98 19.58 5.38 -14.80
CA VAL A 98 19.40 3.95 -14.57
C VAL A 98 20.21 3.54 -13.34
N SER A 99 19.66 2.71 -12.48
CA SER A 99 20.38 2.22 -11.30
C SER A 99 21.60 1.39 -11.72
N PRO A 100 22.72 1.45 -10.98
CA PRO A 100 23.96 0.74 -11.33
C PRO A 100 23.82 -0.79 -11.26
N PHE A 101 22.80 -1.29 -10.54
CA PHE A 101 22.49 -2.71 -10.40
C PHE A 101 20.98 -2.95 -10.59
N ALA A 102 20.61 -4.18 -10.90
CA ALA A 102 19.23 -4.61 -10.92
C ALA A 102 18.65 -4.71 -9.50
N PHE A 103 17.39 -4.31 -9.33
CA PHE A 103 16.60 -4.69 -8.17
C PHE A 103 16.14 -6.14 -8.36
N ALA A 104 16.47 -7.02 -7.40
CA ALA A 104 16.09 -8.43 -7.46
C ALA A 104 14.67 -8.63 -6.91
N VAL A 105 13.73 -8.97 -7.80
CA VAL A 105 12.35 -9.29 -7.39
C VAL A 105 12.33 -10.68 -6.79
N MET A 106 11.91 -10.77 -5.53
CA MET A 106 11.89 -12.01 -4.73
C MET A 106 10.49 -12.24 -4.15
N ASN A 107 9.60 -12.81 -4.96
CA ASN A 107 8.25 -13.18 -4.53
C ASN A 107 8.26 -14.54 -3.81
N ASP A 108 7.44 -14.69 -2.77
CA ASP A 108 7.20 -16.02 -2.17
C ASP A 108 6.41 -16.89 -3.16
N PRO A 109 6.95 -18.04 -3.60
CA PRO A 109 6.31 -18.88 -4.61
C PRO A 109 4.97 -19.46 -4.15
N ARG A 110 4.70 -19.49 -2.85
CA ARG A 110 3.42 -19.97 -2.29
C ARG A 110 2.28 -18.97 -2.54
N ILE A 111 2.58 -17.71 -2.80
CA ILE A 111 1.58 -16.67 -3.11
C ILE A 111 1.28 -16.72 -4.62
N PRO A 112 0.00 -16.84 -5.02
CA PRO A 112 -0.37 -16.86 -6.44
C PRO A 112 0.07 -15.60 -7.21
N ASP A 113 0.38 -15.77 -8.49
CA ASP A 113 0.96 -14.70 -9.31
C ASP A 113 0.02 -13.52 -9.49
N GLU A 114 -1.29 -13.76 -9.55
CA GLU A 114 -2.34 -12.75 -9.70
C GLU A 114 -2.56 -11.86 -8.47
N VAL A 115 -2.01 -12.22 -7.31
CA VAL A 115 -2.11 -11.41 -6.09
C VAL A 115 -1.30 -10.12 -6.27
N SER A 116 -1.99 -8.98 -6.19
CA SER A 116 -1.37 -7.66 -6.41
C SER A 116 -0.45 -7.20 -5.28
N TYR A 117 -0.72 -7.62 -4.03
CA TYR A 117 0.10 -7.28 -2.85
C TYR A 117 0.67 -8.55 -2.23
N LYS A 118 1.94 -8.83 -2.54
CA LYS A 118 2.60 -10.10 -2.17
C LYS A 118 3.28 -10.06 -0.79
N ALA A 119 3.38 -8.89 -0.17
CA ALA A 119 4.09 -8.72 1.09
C ALA A 119 3.36 -7.75 2.01
N SER A 120 3.76 -7.75 3.28
CA SER A 120 3.27 -6.77 4.25
C SER A 120 3.64 -5.36 3.83
N TYR A 121 2.75 -4.41 4.12
CA TYR A 121 3.07 -3.00 4.04
C TYR A 121 2.26 -2.21 5.05
N VAL A 122 2.78 -1.05 5.44
CA VAL A 122 2.02 0.02 6.08
C VAL A 122 1.87 1.14 5.07
N ASN A 123 0.65 1.63 4.90
CA ASN A 123 0.32 2.64 3.92
C ASN A 123 1.23 3.87 4.06
N SER A 124 1.85 4.26 2.94
CA SER A 124 2.78 5.39 2.90
C SER A 124 2.12 6.73 3.21
N ALA A 125 0.82 6.85 2.96
CA ALA A 125 0.02 7.99 3.33
C ALA A 125 -0.41 7.83 4.80
N PRO A 126 -0.08 8.80 5.68
CA PRO A 126 -0.51 8.74 7.06
C PRO A 126 -2.04 8.83 7.16
N LYS A 127 -2.61 8.21 8.20
CA LYS A 127 -4.02 8.35 8.54
C LYS A 127 -4.39 9.84 8.70
N PRO A 128 -5.41 10.36 8.01
CA PRO A 128 -5.85 11.74 8.22
C PRO A 128 -6.43 11.95 9.63
N GLU A 129 -6.31 13.17 10.16
CA GLU A 129 -6.70 13.49 11.54
C GLU A 129 -8.18 13.22 11.81
N ASN A 130 -9.05 13.52 10.84
CA ASN A 130 -10.50 13.34 10.94
C ASN A 130 -10.97 11.87 10.84
N PHE A 131 -10.06 10.91 10.78
CA PHE A 131 -10.39 9.48 10.80
C PHE A 131 -10.34 9.00 12.25
N THR A 132 -11.51 8.87 12.85
CA THR A 132 -11.72 8.70 14.29
C THR A 132 -12.26 7.33 14.68
N SER A 133 -12.24 6.35 13.77
CA SER A 133 -12.60 4.97 14.04
C SER A 133 -11.73 4.02 13.24
N ALA A 134 -11.74 2.73 13.58
CA ALA A 134 -11.00 1.72 12.84
C ALA A 134 -11.80 0.42 12.71
N ARG A 135 -11.46 -0.37 11.69
CA ARG A 135 -12.05 -1.68 11.45
C ARG A 135 -11.01 -2.66 10.92
N LEU A 136 -10.87 -3.80 11.60
CA LEU A 136 -10.05 -4.89 11.09
C LEU A 136 -10.73 -5.57 9.91
N TRP A 137 -9.91 -6.04 8.98
CA TRP A 137 -10.31 -6.87 7.87
C TRP A 137 -9.31 -8.01 7.68
N GLY A 138 -9.73 -9.02 6.94
CA GLY A 138 -8.83 -10.05 6.44
C GLY A 138 -9.35 -10.57 5.11
N ILE A 139 -8.43 -11.05 4.28
CA ILE A 139 -8.75 -11.75 3.05
C ILE A 139 -8.30 -13.19 3.18
N ALA A 140 -9.11 -14.10 2.65
CA ALA A 140 -8.74 -15.49 2.48
C ALA A 140 -8.94 -15.89 1.02
N ILE A 141 -7.97 -16.63 0.47
CA ILE A 141 -8.02 -17.16 -0.88
C ILE A 141 -7.54 -18.60 -0.88
N VAL A 142 -7.71 -19.23 -2.03
CA VAL A 142 -7.14 -20.54 -2.31
C VAL A 142 -6.06 -20.44 -3.39
N ASP A 143 -4.95 -21.15 -3.22
CA ASP A 143 -3.99 -21.42 -4.29
C ASP A 143 -4.50 -22.56 -5.19
N THR A 144 -4.91 -22.21 -6.40
CA THR A 144 -5.46 -23.15 -7.38
C THR A 144 -4.40 -24.08 -7.99
N ARG A 145 -3.11 -23.80 -7.76
CA ARG A 145 -1.99 -24.66 -8.15
C ARG A 145 -1.88 -25.88 -7.22
N PHE A 146 -2.51 -25.83 -6.04
CA PHE A 146 -2.55 -26.95 -5.10
C PHE A 146 -3.55 -28.01 -5.58
N PRO A 147 -3.16 -29.28 -5.83
CA PRO A 147 -4.04 -30.26 -6.47
C PRO A 147 -5.38 -30.53 -5.75
N GLN A 148 -5.41 -30.38 -4.42
CA GLN A 148 -6.60 -30.63 -3.60
C GLN A 148 -7.27 -29.32 -3.13
N PHE A 149 -7.07 -28.22 -3.85
CA PHE A 149 -7.50 -26.90 -3.43
C PHE A 149 -9.01 -26.79 -3.11
N ARG A 150 -9.85 -27.67 -3.68
CA ARG A 150 -11.31 -27.63 -3.45
C ARG A 150 -11.72 -27.89 -2.00
N SER A 151 -10.89 -28.58 -1.21
CA SER A 151 -11.12 -28.79 0.23
C SER A 151 -10.43 -27.73 1.10
N ALA A 152 -9.74 -26.75 0.50
CA ALA A 152 -9.04 -25.72 1.22
C ALA A 152 -10.04 -24.86 2.00
N GLN A 153 -9.75 -24.66 3.28
CA GLN A 153 -10.57 -23.86 4.18
C GLN A 153 -9.72 -23.04 5.13
N VAL A 154 -10.30 -21.96 5.64
CA VAL A 154 -9.73 -21.18 6.74
C VAL A 154 -10.74 -21.15 7.87
N GLN A 155 -10.31 -21.53 9.07
CA GLN A 155 -11.11 -21.37 10.28
C GLN A 155 -10.63 -20.14 11.04
N VAL A 156 -11.57 -19.32 11.52
CA VAL A 156 -11.30 -18.12 12.32
C VAL A 156 -12.05 -18.27 13.65
N ALA A 157 -11.31 -18.47 14.73
CA ALA A 157 -11.90 -18.61 16.07
C ALA A 157 -12.28 -17.24 16.64
N TRP A 158 -11.37 -16.27 16.56
CA TRP A 158 -11.61 -14.92 17.02
C TRP A 158 -10.79 -13.90 16.23
N THR A 159 -11.23 -12.65 16.26
CA THR A 159 -10.54 -11.48 15.74
C THR A 159 -10.50 -10.38 16.80
N ARG A 160 -9.38 -9.68 16.93
CA ARG A 160 -9.20 -8.57 17.87
C ARG A 160 -8.51 -7.40 17.19
N LEU A 161 -9.00 -6.20 17.45
CA LEU A 161 -8.35 -4.94 17.07
C LEU A 161 -8.04 -4.16 18.35
N SER A 162 -6.77 -3.82 18.55
CA SER A 162 -6.32 -2.95 19.64
C SER A 162 -5.48 -1.79 19.12
N CYS A 163 -5.43 -0.68 19.84
CA CYS A 163 -4.63 0.49 19.49
C CYS A 163 -3.78 0.93 20.67
N MET A 164 -2.57 1.43 20.39
CA MET A 164 -1.69 2.02 21.40
C MET A 164 -1.94 3.52 21.46
N VAL A 165 -2.47 4.00 22.59
CA VAL A 165 -2.79 5.41 22.83
C VAL A 165 -2.07 5.87 24.09
N ASP A 166 -1.26 6.92 23.97
CA ASP A 166 -0.47 7.46 25.08
C ASP A 166 0.37 6.40 25.85
N GLY A 167 0.79 5.34 25.16
CA GLY A 167 1.58 4.25 25.73
C GLY A 167 0.76 3.10 26.33
N HIS A 168 -0.57 3.15 26.27
CA HIS A 168 -1.47 2.11 26.77
C HIS A 168 -2.23 1.42 25.64
N GLU A 169 -2.45 0.10 25.76
CA GLU A 169 -3.29 -0.64 24.83
C GLU A 169 -4.78 -0.41 25.12
N VAL A 170 -5.54 -0.10 24.09
CA VAL A 170 -7.00 -0.01 24.13
C VAL A 170 -7.60 -0.97 23.11
N VAL A 171 -8.45 -1.90 23.57
CA VAL A 171 -9.15 -2.85 22.70
C VAL A 171 -10.36 -2.17 22.08
N LEU A 172 -10.39 -2.12 20.75
CA LEU A 172 -11.51 -1.58 19.97
C LEU A 172 -12.56 -2.64 19.66
N ASN A 173 -12.12 -3.87 19.41
CA ASN A 173 -12.98 -4.99 19.04
C ASN A 173 -12.37 -6.30 19.55
N ASP A 174 -13.21 -7.21 20.03
CA ASP A 174 -12.83 -8.57 20.45
C ASP A 174 -13.99 -9.53 20.15
N ASP A 175 -13.99 -10.06 18.93
CA ASP A 175 -15.09 -10.81 18.36
C ASP A 175 -14.72 -12.29 18.23
N SER A 176 -15.53 -13.16 18.84
CA SER A 176 -15.37 -14.63 18.76
C SER A 176 -16.51 -15.26 17.98
N ASN A 177 -16.19 -16.33 17.23
CA ASN A 177 -17.14 -17.22 16.56
C ASN A 177 -18.04 -16.54 15.52
N ARG A 178 -17.68 -15.34 15.08
CA ARG A 178 -18.49 -14.52 14.18
C ARG A 178 -17.61 -13.68 13.27
N LEU A 179 -18.01 -13.60 12.02
CA LEU A 179 -17.43 -12.70 11.03
C LEU A 179 -18.57 -12.08 10.22
N ARG A 180 -18.29 -10.92 9.63
CA ARG A 180 -19.06 -10.41 8.49
C ARG A 180 -18.12 -10.35 7.29
N GLY A 181 -18.66 -10.30 6.08
CA GLY A 181 -17.83 -10.23 4.89
C GLY A 181 -18.62 -10.28 3.59
N GLY A 182 -17.89 -10.25 2.49
CA GLY A 182 -18.38 -10.40 1.13
C GLY A 182 -17.42 -11.22 0.28
N LEU A 183 -17.93 -11.84 -0.78
CA LEU A 183 -17.11 -12.47 -1.82
C LEU A 183 -16.89 -11.47 -2.95
N TYR A 184 -15.63 -11.08 -3.15
CA TYR A 184 -15.24 -10.12 -4.18
C TYR A 184 -14.63 -10.83 -5.38
N LEU A 185 -14.60 -10.15 -6.51
CA LEU A 185 -13.92 -10.65 -7.71
C LEU A 185 -12.44 -10.89 -7.42
N ARG A 186 -11.94 -12.06 -7.83
CA ARG A 186 -10.50 -12.35 -7.86
C ARG A 186 -9.83 -11.82 -9.12
N GLU A 187 -10.57 -11.80 -10.22
CA GLU A 187 -10.09 -11.30 -11.52
C GLU A 187 -11.15 -10.38 -12.16
N PRO A 188 -10.85 -9.08 -12.36
CA PRO A 188 -9.73 -8.35 -11.76
C PRO A 188 -9.86 -8.29 -10.22
N TRP A 189 -8.74 -8.23 -9.52
CA TRP A 189 -8.67 -8.24 -8.05
C TRP A 189 -9.54 -7.13 -7.44
N PHE A 190 -10.50 -7.52 -6.58
CA PHE A 190 -11.55 -6.68 -5.99
C PHE A 190 -12.52 -5.97 -6.95
N GLY A 191 -12.35 -6.08 -8.27
CA GLY A 191 -13.26 -5.50 -9.25
C GLY A 191 -13.37 -3.97 -9.19
N GLY A 192 -14.08 -3.39 -10.17
CA GLY A 192 -14.61 -2.03 -10.07
C GLY A 192 -16.04 -2.06 -9.50
N HIS A 193 -16.47 -0.98 -8.87
CA HIS A 193 -17.87 -0.72 -8.45
C HIS A 193 -18.40 -1.41 -7.18
N ASP A 194 -17.52 -1.87 -6.27
CA ASP A 194 -17.92 -2.48 -4.99
C ASP A 194 -18.87 -3.69 -5.16
N TYR A 195 -18.83 -4.35 -6.32
CA TYR A 195 -19.62 -5.55 -6.55
C TYR A 195 -19.09 -6.69 -5.68
N HIS A 196 -19.96 -7.24 -4.84
CA HIS A 196 -19.67 -8.41 -4.04
C HIS A 196 -20.93 -9.26 -3.84
N GLU A 197 -20.73 -10.55 -3.63
CA GLU A 197 -21.77 -11.49 -3.22
C GLU A 197 -21.75 -11.67 -1.70
N ASN A 198 -22.83 -12.25 -1.15
CA ASN A 198 -22.85 -12.63 0.25
C ASN A 198 -21.76 -13.67 0.53
N MET A 199 -20.96 -13.43 1.57
CA MET A 199 -20.01 -14.42 2.07
C MET A 199 -20.75 -15.46 2.90
N PRO A 200 -20.74 -16.75 2.51
CA PRO A 200 -21.34 -17.80 3.32
C PRO A 200 -20.53 -17.96 4.61
N VAL A 201 -21.23 -18.06 5.73
CA VAL A 201 -20.62 -18.21 7.06
C VAL A 201 -21.06 -19.56 7.61
N THR A 202 -20.12 -20.49 7.70
CA THR A 202 -20.32 -21.78 8.37
C THR A 202 -19.71 -21.73 9.75
N LEU A 203 -20.36 -22.29 10.77
CA LEU A 203 -19.85 -22.34 12.13
C LEU A 203 -19.47 -23.77 12.50
N ASP A 204 -18.21 -23.97 12.86
CA ASP A 204 -17.74 -25.18 13.54
C ASP A 204 -17.99 -25.00 15.04
N LEU A 205 -19.03 -25.67 15.56
CA LEU A 205 -19.42 -25.59 16.96
C LEU A 205 -18.43 -26.28 17.90
N GLN A 206 -17.72 -27.31 17.42
CA GLN A 206 -16.76 -28.06 18.23
C GLN A 206 -15.52 -27.20 18.48
N ASN A 207 -15.03 -26.54 17.44
CA ASN A 207 -13.86 -25.67 17.54
C ASN A 207 -14.20 -24.21 17.87
N GLN A 208 -15.48 -23.87 17.94
CA GLN A 208 -15.97 -22.50 18.11
C GLN A 208 -15.29 -21.57 17.10
N ALA A 209 -15.51 -21.81 15.81
CA ALA A 209 -14.85 -21.07 14.75
C ALA A 209 -15.70 -20.91 13.50
N VAL A 210 -15.60 -19.74 12.87
CA VAL A 210 -16.16 -19.52 11.54
C VAL A 210 -15.28 -20.23 10.51
N VAL A 211 -15.89 -20.97 9.60
CA VAL A 211 -15.21 -21.69 8.52
C VAL A 211 -15.49 -21.00 7.18
N LEU A 212 -14.42 -20.58 6.52
CA LEU A 212 -14.41 -20.03 5.17
C LEU A 212 -13.96 -21.16 4.22
N LEU A 213 -14.88 -21.69 3.41
CA LEU A 213 -14.61 -22.77 2.46
C LEU A 213 -14.01 -22.19 1.16
N VAL A 214 -12.80 -21.63 1.27
CA VAL A 214 -12.16 -20.87 0.19
C VAL A 214 -11.98 -21.67 -1.11
N GLY A 215 -11.84 -22.99 -1.00
CA GLY A 215 -11.74 -23.91 -2.14
C GLY A 215 -13.01 -24.03 -3.00
N GLU A 216 -14.19 -23.77 -2.43
CA GLU A 216 -15.47 -23.86 -3.15
C GLU A 216 -15.70 -22.67 -4.09
N ARG A 217 -15.08 -21.52 -3.77
CA ARG A 217 -15.19 -20.26 -4.52
C ARG A 217 -13.81 -19.74 -4.89
N ALA A 218 -13.06 -20.54 -5.66
CA ALA A 218 -11.70 -20.21 -6.09
C ALA A 218 -11.61 -18.94 -6.98
N ASP A 219 -12.73 -18.56 -7.60
CA ASP A 219 -12.94 -17.36 -8.41
C ASP A 219 -13.17 -16.08 -7.58
N ARG A 220 -13.13 -16.19 -6.25
CA ARG A 220 -13.45 -15.09 -5.32
C ARG A 220 -12.33 -14.84 -4.32
N VAL A 221 -12.29 -13.59 -3.84
CA VAL A 221 -11.58 -13.18 -2.64
C VAL A 221 -12.58 -13.18 -1.48
N TRP A 222 -12.31 -13.95 -0.44
CA TRP A 222 -13.13 -13.98 0.76
C TRP A 222 -12.69 -12.86 1.68
N HIS A 223 -13.34 -11.70 1.55
CA HIS A 223 -13.00 -10.53 2.34
C HIS A 223 -13.93 -10.46 3.56
N PHE A 224 -13.36 -10.63 4.74
CA PHE A 224 -14.07 -10.59 6.02
C PHE A 224 -13.61 -9.41 6.87
N TRP A 225 -14.43 -9.03 7.83
CA TRP A 225 -14.16 -7.94 8.76
C TRP A 225 -14.85 -8.16 10.10
N SER A 226 -14.44 -7.40 11.12
CA SER A 226 -15.02 -7.50 12.46
C SER A 226 -16.55 -7.28 12.43
N PRO A 227 -17.34 -8.16 13.06
CA PRO A 227 -18.79 -8.02 13.16
C PRO A 227 -19.20 -6.91 14.13
N SER A 228 -18.35 -6.57 15.10
CA SER A 228 -18.53 -5.42 15.98
C SER A 228 -18.67 -4.13 15.16
N ILE A 229 -19.45 -3.20 15.71
CA ILE A 229 -19.57 -1.86 15.14
C ILE A 229 -18.18 -1.21 15.17
N ARG A 230 -17.88 -0.37 14.16
CA ARG A 230 -16.65 0.41 14.13
C ARG A 230 -16.53 1.23 15.41
N ALA A 231 -15.58 0.88 16.26
CA ALA A 231 -15.36 1.57 17.52
C ALA A 231 -14.61 2.88 17.26
N SER A 232 -14.94 3.91 18.05
CA SER A 232 -14.20 5.16 18.03
C SER A 232 -12.79 4.97 18.57
N LEU A 233 -11.83 5.64 17.94
CA LEU A 233 -10.49 5.75 18.46
C LEU A 233 -10.52 6.57 19.77
N PRO A 234 -9.81 6.12 20.82
CA PRO A 234 -9.67 6.90 22.04
C PRO A 234 -9.01 8.24 21.78
N LEU A 235 -9.34 9.25 22.59
CA LEU A 235 -8.62 10.51 22.61
C LEU A 235 -7.19 10.28 23.11
N GLY A 236 -6.22 10.98 22.52
CA GLY A 236 -4.81 10.88 22.88
C GLY A 236 -3.89 10.72 21.68
N ARG A 237 -2.58 10.55 21.93
CA ARG A 237 -1.60 10.31 20.87
C ARG A 237 -1.64 8.85 20.46
N LEU A 238 -2.25 8.58 19.31
CA LEU A 238 -2.28 7.27 18.68
C LEU A 238 -0.90 6.93 18.09
N ALA A 239 -0.29 5.85 18.57
CA ALA A 239 0.95 5.30 18.01
C ALA A 239 0.71 4.32 16.85
N GLY A 240 -0.52 3.80 16.73
CA GLY A 240 -0.95 2.81 15.74
C GLY A 240 -1.90 1.78 16.36
N CYS A 241 -2.35 0.85 15.54
CA CYS A 241 -3.22 -0.26 15.89
C CYS A 241 -2.66 -1.61 15.42
N THR A 242 -3.17 -2.67 16.04
CA THR A 242 -2.81 -4.06 15.76
C THR A 242 -4.08 -4.88 15.56
N ALA A 243 -4.21 -5.47 14.38
CA ALA A 243 -5.23 -6.47 14.08
C ALA A 243 -4.66 -7.86 14.32
N LYS A 244 -5.41 -8.69 15.04
CA LYS A 244 -5.08 -10.09 15.33
C LYS A 244 -6.24 -11.00 14.99
N ALA A 245 -5.94 -12.22 14.57
CA ALA A 245 -6.91 -13.28 14.46
C ALA A 245 -6.29 -14.63 14.85
N ARG A 246 -7.03 -15.46 15.58
CA ARG A 246 -6.65 -16.86 15.77
C ARG A 246 -7.27 -17.69 14.67
N VAL A 247 -6.42 -18.25 13.83
CA VAL A 247 -6.81 -18.91 12.59
C VAL A 247 -6.23 -20.32 12.50
N LYS A 248 -6.93 -21.20 11.80
CA LYS A 248 -6.40 -22.49 11.35
C LYS A 248 -6.54 -22.54 9.83
N ILE A 249 -5.42 -22.56 9.13
CA ILE A 249 -5.38 -22.48 7.66
C ILE A 249 -5.12 -23.88 7.13
N GLY A 250 -6.04 -24.38 6.31
CA GLY A 250 -5.92 -25.68 5.66
C GLY A 250 -4.94 -25.66 4.47
N PRO A 251 -4.44 -26.82 4.02
CA PRO A 251 -3.61 -26.91 2.82
C PRO A 251 -4.25 -26.24 1.61
N GLY A 252 -3.46 -25.49 0.85
CA GLY A 252 -3.93 -24.73 -0.32
C GLY A 252 -4.66 -23.43 0.01
N ALA A 253 -4.97 -23.11 1.27
CA ALA A 253 -5.52 -21.82 1.65
C ALA A 253 -4.43 -20.82 2.06
N LEU A 254 -4.69 -19.54 1.84
CA LEU A 254 -3.87 -18.42 2.28
C LEU A 254 -4.75 -17.37 2.94
N LEU A 255 -4.17 -16.63 3.90
CA LEU A 255 -4.86 -15.55 4.59
C LEU A 255 -3.94 -14.33 4.75
N GLN A 256 -4.49 -13.13 4.62
CA GLN A 256 -3.81 -11.88 4.94
C GLN A 256 -4.72 -11.04 5.83
N MET A 257 -4.13 -10.29 6.76
CA MET A 257 -4.85 -9.43 7.71
C MET A 257 -4.50 -7.97 7.47
N GLY A 258 -5.43 -7.09 7.81
CA GLY A 258 -5.20 -5.66 7.81
C GLY A 258 -6.24 -4.93 8.61
N PHE A 259 -6.23 -3.60 8.54
CA PHE A 259 -7.33 -2.80 9.02
C PHE A 259 -7.36 -1.46 8.29
N ASP A 260 -8.53 -0.83 8.35
CA ASP A 260 -8.77 0.49 7.81
C ASP A 260 -9.10 1.45 8.94
N TYR A 261 -8.59 2.67 8.82
CA TYR A 261 -9.12 3.81 9.55
C TYR A 261 -10.34 4.36 8.83
N TRP A 262 -11.28 4.91 9.58
CA TRP A 262 -12.54 5.43 9.04
C TRP A 262 -12.88 6.80 9.60
N ARG A 263 -13.41 7.68 8.74
CA ARG A 263 -13.90 9.01 9.11
C ARG A 263 -15.21 8.93 9.90
N SER A 264 -16.14 8.10 9.42
CA SER A 264 -17.43 7.88 10.08
C SER A 264 -17.59 6.42 10.47
N ALA A 265 -17.97 6.19 11.73
CA ALA A 265 -18.25 4.86 12.27
C ALA A 265 -19.51 4.21 11.67
N SER A 266 -20.41 5.01 11.08
CA SER A 266 -21.72 4.55 10.57
C SER A 266 -21.82 4.57 9.04
N GLU A 267 -21.11 5.45 8.35
CA GLU A 267 -21.21 5.54 6.89
C GLU A 267 -20.56 4.34 6.18
N PRO A 268 -21.19 3.75 5.16
CA PRO A 268 -20.62 2.63 4.44
C PRO A 268 -19.36 3.03 3.66
N TYR A 269 -18.71 2.04 3.05
CA TYR A 269 -17.73 2.28 2.00
C TYR A 269 -18.40 3.00 0.82
N GLY A 270 -17.73 3.95 0.18
CA GLY A 270 -18.34 4.72 -0.92
C GLY A 270 -17.56 5.95 -1.37
N ARG A 271 -18.08 6.62 -2.41
CA ARG A 271 -17.49 7.84 -2.99
C ARG A 271 -17.38 8.94 -1.92
N GLY A 272 -16.15 9.37 -1.63
CA GLY A 272 -15.84 10.36 -0.60
C GLY A 272 -14.65 10.00 0.29
N GLY A 273 -14.11 8.78 0.16
CA GLY A 273 -12.91 8.34 0.88
C GLY A 273 -13.17 8.21 2.38
N ASN A 274 -14.22 7.49 2.75
CA ASN A 274 -14.57 7.28 4.15
C ASN A 274 -13.62 6.30 4.86
N ASN A 275 -12.83 5.53 4.11
CA ASN A 275 -11.78 4.65 4.63
C ASN A 275 -10.38 5.06 4.15
N HIS A 276 -9.40 4.77 5.00
CA HIS A 276 -7.98 4.93 4.75
C HIS A 276 -7.31 3.65 5.23
N GLU A 277 -6.87 2.83 4.29
CA GLU A 277 -6.19 1.57 4.60
C GLU A 277 -4.92 1.84 5.40
N ALA A 278 -4.75 1.17 6.54
CA ALA A 278 -3.52 1.27 7.32
C ALA A 278 -2.42 0.39 6.73
N GLY A 279 -2.79 -0.75 6.16
CA GLY A 279 -1.90 -1.66 5.45
C GLY A 279 -2.33 -3.11 5.60
N ALA A 280 -1.43 -4.01 5.22
CA ALA A 280 -1.66 -5.44 5.20
C ALA A 280 -0.46 -6.20 5.77
N SER A 281 -0.70 -7.36 6.37
CA SER A 281 0.34 -8.29 6.83
C SER A 281 1.03 -9.01 5.66
N ASP A 282 2.04 -9.80 5.97
CA ASP A 282 2.42 -10.89 5.07
C ASP A 282 1.29 -11.91 4.95
N TRP A 283 1.39 -12.76 3.94
CA TRP A 283 0.48 -13.89 3.78
C TRP A 283 0.78 -14.99 4.79
N PHE A 284 -0.26 -15.46 5.45
CA PHE A 284 -0.26 -16.63 6.33
C PHE A 284 -0.66 -17.87 5.52
N PHE A 285 -0.01 -18.99 5.82
CA PHE A 285 -0.13 -20.24 5.07
C PHE A 285 -0.63 -21.37 5.98
N SER A 286 -0.89 -22.52 5.37
CA SER A 286 -1.34 -23.72 6.09
C SER A 286 -0.44 -24.09 7.28
N SER A 287 -1.07 -24.52 8.37
CA SER A 287 -0.42 -25.01 9.59
C SER A 287 -1.14 -26.24 10.15
N ASP A 288 -0.41 -27.08 10.88
CA ASP A 288 -1.00 -28.27 11.52
C ASP A 288 -2.01 -27.90 12.63
N GLY A 289 -1.81 -26.75 13.27
CA GLY A 289 -2.63 -26.25 14.37
C GLY A 289 -3.13 -24.83 14.17
N TRP A 290 -3.69 -24.28 15.25
CA TRP A 290 -4.06 -22.87 15.33
C TRP A 290 -2.81 -21.99 15.34
N GLN A 291 -2.85 -20.87 14.63
CA GLN A 291 -1.83 -19.84 14.57
C GLN A 291 -2.45 -18.45 14.78
N GLU A 292 -1.63 -17.47 15.15
CA GLU A 292 -2.05 -16.07 15.25
C GLU A 292 -1.64 -15.33 13.97
N ALA A 293 -2.63 -14.82 13.23
CA ALA A 293 -2.42 -13.90 12.12
C ALA A 293 -2.43 -12.47 12.66
N ILE A 294 -1.40 -11.69 12.34
CA ILE A 294 -1.17 -10.36 12.93
C ILE A 294 -0.80 -9.35 11.85
N PHE A 295 -1.40 -8.18 11.93
CA PHE A 295 -0.93 -6.97 11.25
C PHE A 295 -0.83 -5.82 12.26
N SER A 296 0.19 -4.97 12.15
CA SER A 296 0.33 -3.76 12.98
C SER A 296 0.96 -2.63 12.17
N ASP A 297 0.39 -1.42 12.27
CA ASP A 297 1.02 -0.21 11.74
C ASP A 297 1.90 0.51 12.79
N ILE A 298 2.03 -0.06 14.00
CA ILE A 298 2.86 0.49 15.06
C ILE A 298 4.34 0.40 14.65
N GLY A 299 5.05 1.52 14.83
CA GLY A 299 6.40 1.71 14.30
C GLY A 299 6.40 2.35 12.91
N GLY A 300 5.22 2.65 12.37
CA GLY A 300 5.05 3.39 11.13
C GLY A 300 5.37 2.55 9.91
N LEU A 301 5.89 3.22 8.89
CA LEU A 301 6.14 2.65 7.57
C LEU A 301 7.00 1.37 7.64
N ARG A 302 6.40 0.25 7.25
CA ARG A 302 7.07 -1.03 6.97
C ARG A 302 6.72 -1.42 5.54
N PHE A 303 7.70 -1.91 4.79
CA PHE A 303 7.57 -2.39 3.41
C PHE A 303 8.56 -3.53 3.19
#